data_AF-A0A0D2HTQ3-F1
#
_entry.id   AF-A0A0D2HTQ3-F1
#
_cell.length_a   1.000
_cell.length_b   1.000
_cell.length_c   1.000
_cell.angle_alpha   90.00
_cell.angle_beta   90.00
_cell.angle_gamma   90.00
#
_symmetry.space_group_name_H-M   'P 1'
#
loop_
_entity.id
_entity.type
_entity.pdbx_description
1 polymer ?
#
loop_
_entity_poly.entity_id
_entity_poly.type
_entity_poly.pdbx_seq_one_letter_code
_entity_poly.pdbx_strand_id
1 'polypeptide(L)'
;MPRFSKDGFQGRTNWYKAHRGNLQWEDNKKVPKENHVVKVPFFFIGRTGDSVGRIDLIHMSREAGYLLDFEMTEIQSGHWCAMEQPGKVAEAIRGWVKKRFL
;
A
#
# COMPACT_ATOMS: atom_id res chain seq x y z
N MET A 1 -18.88 -14.81 0.93
CA MET A 1 -20.10 -13.96 0.95
C MET A 1 -20.80 -13.84 2.31
N PRO A 2 -20.92 -14.86 3.19
CA PRO A 2 -21.78 -14.78 4.39
C PRO A 2 -21.47 -13.61 5.32
N ARG A 3 -20.18 -13.29 5.48
CA ARG A 3 -19.70 -12.18 6.31
C ARG A 3 -20.10 -10.80 5.75
N PHE A 4 -20.21 -10.66 4.43
CA PHE A 4 -20.68 -9.42 3.81
C PHE A 4 -22.18 -9.20 3.96
N SER A 5 -22.97 -10.28 3.91
CA SER A 5 -24.40 -10.23 4.18
C SER A 5 -24.71 -9.95 5.65
N LYS A 6 -23.92 -10.52 6.57
CA LYS A 6 -24.09 -10.32 8.02
C LYS A 6 -23.73 -8.89 8.45
N ASP A 7 -22.58 -8.38 8.02
CA ASP A 7 -22.01 -7.14 8.58
C ASP A 7 -22.33 -5.89 7.72
N GLY A 8 -22.89 -6.08 6.51
CA GLY A 8 -23.24 -4.99 5.60
C GLY A 8 -22.04 -4.18 5.10
N PHE A 9 -22.27 -3.08 4.37
CA PHE A 9 -21.19 -2.28 3.77
C PHE A 9 -20.99 -0.90 4.42
N GLN A 10 -21.74 -0.56 5.46
CA GLN A 10 -21.71 0.77 6.07
C GLN A 10 -20.31 1.14 6.58
N GLY A 11 -19.71 0.30 7.43
CA GLY A 11 -18.36 0.56 7.96
C GLY A 11 -17.28 0.64 6.86
N ARG A 12 -17.36 -0.25 5.86
CA ARG A 12 -16.42 -0.26 4.72
C ARG A 12 -16.52 1.02 3.88
N THR A 13 -17.74 1.48 3.58
CA THR A 13 -17.96 2.68 2.75
C THR A 13 -17.61 3.98 3.48
N ASN A 14 -17.56 3.98 4.82
CA ASN A 14 -17.17 5.16 5.59
C ASN A 14 -15.73 5.62 5.31
N TRP A 15 -14.81 4.74 4.93
CA TRP A 15 -13.46 5.14 4.50
C TRP A 15 -13.52 6.07 3.27
N TYR A 16 -14.36 5.74 2.29
CA TYR A 16 -14.55 6.58 1.10
C TYR A 16 -15.25 7.90 1.45
N LYS A 17 -16.26 7.86 2.32
CA LYS A 17 -16.97 9.07 2.77
C LYS A 17 -16.05 9.99 3.56
N ALA A 18 -15.23 9.45 4.46
CA ALA A 18 -14.25 10.20 5.23
C ALA A 18 -13.19 10.84 4.34
N HIS A 19 -12.67 10.08 3.37
CA HIS A 19 -11.74 10.60 2.37
C HIS A 19 -12.38 11.73 1.55
N ARG A 20 -13.59 11.53 1.02
CA ARG A 20 -14.33 12.54 0.23
C ARG A 20 -14.70 13.78 1.06
N GLY A 21 -15.01 13.61 2.34
CA GLY A 21 -15.29 14.69 3.28
C GLY A 21 -14.04 15.33 3.89
N ASN A 22 -12.84 14.86 3.51
CA ASN A 22 -11.56 15.31 4.02
C ASN A 22 -11.44 15.32 5.56
N LEU A 23 -12.10 14.35 6.23
CA LEU A 23 -12.22 14.34 7.69
C LEU A 23 -10.86 14.21 8.40
N GLN A 24 -9.90 13.56 7.75
CA GLN A 24 -8.55 13.37 8.30
C GLN A 24 -7.65 14.62 8.23
N TRP A 25 -8.05 15.69 7.52
CA TRP A 25 -7.16 16.82 7.24
C TRP A 25 -6.62 17.53 8.48
N GLU A 26 -7.52 17.83 9.42
CA GLU A 26 -7.20 18.59 10.62
C GLU A 26 -6.19 17.87 11.51
N ASP A 27 -6.16 16.53 11.47
CA ASP A 27 -5.20 15.74 12.21
C ASP A 27 -3.93 15.48 11.40
N ASN A 28 -4.05 15.20 10.10
CA ASN A 28 -2.90 14.99 9.22
C ASN A 28 -1.97 16.21 9.16
N LYS A 29 -2.52 17.44 9.17
CA LYS A 29 -1.70 18.66 9.15
C LYS A 29 -0.87 18.87 10.42
N LYS A 30 -1.23 18.20 11.52
CA LYS A 30 -0.49 18.26 12.80
C LYS A 30 0.68 17.29 12.83
N VAL A 31 0.81 16.38 11.85
CA VAL A 31 1.93 15.44 11.78
C VAL A 31 3.22 16.22 11.54
N PRO A 32 4.21 16.14 12.46
CA PRO A 32 5.49 16.83 12.29
C PRO A 32 6.20 16.40 10.99
N LYS A 33 6.91 17.32 10.34
CA LYS A 33 7.56 17.06 9.04
C LYS A 33 8.58 15.94 9.11
N GLU A 34 9.28 15.81 10.22
CA GLU A 34 10.24 14.74 10.51
C GLU A 34 9.60 13.34 10.55
N ASN A 35 8.27 13.27 10.71
CA ASN A 35 7.49 12.03 10.70
C ASN A 35 6.84 11.75 9.33
N HIS A 36 7.02 12.62 8.33
CA HIS A 36 6.58 12.35 6.96
C HIS A 36 7.49 11.32 6.27
N VAL A 37 8.73 11.20 6.76
CA VAL A 37 9.74 10.28 6.23
C VAL A 37 9.62 8.91 6.87
N VAL A 38 9.48 7.88 6.04
CA VAL A 38 9.51 6.47 6.47
C VAL A 38 10.97 6.06 6.67
N LYS A 39 11.34 5.84 7.93
CA LYS A 39 12.72 5.51 8.36
C LYS A 39 12.98 4.01 8.48
N VAL A 40 11.96 3.19 8.29
CA VAL A 40 12.06 1.72 8.31
C VAL A 40 12.22 1.17 6.89
N PRO A 41 12.78 -0.04 6.73
CA PRO A 41 12.81 -0.73 5.43
C PRO A 41 11.43 -0.80 4.79
N PHE A 42 11.32 -0.37 3.54
CA PHE A 42 10.07 -0.29 2.80
C PHE A 42 10.13 -1.15 1.54
N PHE A 43 9.18 -2.07 1.40
CA PHE A 43 9.05 -2.92 0.22
C PHE A 43 7.72 -2.71 -0.47
N PHE A 44 7.76 -2.44 -1.77
CA PHE A 44 6.57 -2.29 -2.59
C PHE A 44 6.48 -3.39 -3.65
N ILE A 45 5.32 -4.05 -3.72
CA ILE A 45 5.00 -4.99 -4.81
C ILE A 45 4.06 -4.26 -5.77
N GLY A 46 4.59 -3.77 -6.88
CA GLY A 46 3.84 -3.15 -7.95
C GLY A 46 3.07 -4.16 -8.80
N ARG A 47 1.94 -3.74 -9.35
CA ARG A 47 1.10 -4.58 -10.22
C ARG A 47 0.86 -3.85 -11.53
N THR A 48 1.24 -4.47 -12.63
CA THR A 48 1.22 -3.79 -13.94
C THR A 48 -0.18 -3.51 -14.47
N GLY A 49 -1.20 -4.23 -13.99
CA GLY A 49 -2.61 -4.05 -14.35
C GLY A 49 -3.47 -3.42 -13.26
N ASP A 50 -2.89 -2.92 -12.16
CA ASP A 50 -3.66 -2.32 -11.07
C ASP A 50 -3.98 -0.85 -11.34
N SER A 51 -5.28 -0.57 -11.57
CA SER A 51 -5.78 0.77 -11.82
C SER A 51 -5.95 1.63 -10.57
N VAL A 52 -5.89 1.02 -9.37
CA VAL A 52 -6.03 1.71 -8.08
C VAL A 52 -4.66 1.98 -7.47
N GLY A 53 -3.85 0.93 -7.33
CA GLY A 53 -2.49 0.96 -6.78
C GLY A 53 -1.43 1.11 -7.86
N ARG A 54 -1.53 2.17 -8.67
CA ARG A 54 -0.65 2.36 -9.83
C ARG A 54 0.82 2.53 -9.42
N ILE A 55 1.71 1.94 -10.21
CA ILE A 55 3.15 1.93 -9.95
C ILE A 55 3.76 3.34 -10.05
N ASP A 56 3.29 4.19 -10.96
CA ASP A 56 3.81 5.55 -11.11
C ASP A 56 3.62 6.41 -9.86
N LEU A 57 2.59 6.14 -9.04
CA LEU A 57 2.33 6.91 -7.83
C LEU A 57 3.33 6.65 -6.70
N ILE A 58 3.93 5.45 -6.62
CA ILE A 58 4.92 5.19 -5.57
C ILE A 58 6.23 5.95 -5.83
N HIS A 59 6.56 6.18 -7.10
CA HIS A 59 7.75 6.93 -7.49
C HIS A 59 7.71 8.38 -6.99
N MET A 60 6.53 9.01 -6.95
CA MET A 60 6.38 10.36 -6.40
C MET A 60 6.86 10.45 -4.93
N SER A 61 6.52 9.46 -4.11
CA SER A 61 6.92 9.43 -2.70
C SER A 61 8.41 9.14 -2.53
N ARG A 62 8.95 8.26 -3.39
CA ARG A 62 10.38 7.93 -3.43
C ARG A 62 11.22 9.15 -3.83
N GLU A 63 10.86 9.81 -4.92
CA GLU A 63 11.57 10.98 -5.47
C GLU A 63 11.50 12.19 -4.56
N ALA A 64 10.41 12.35 -3.80
CA ALA A 64 10.28 13.36 -2.76
C ALA A 64 11.12 13.08 -1.50
N GLY A 65 11.83 11.95 -1.43
CA GLY A 65 12.71 11.61 -0.31
C GLY A 65 11.99 11.06 0.93
N TYR A 66 10.72 10.66 0.81
CA TYR A 66 9.95 10.11 1.93
C TYR A 66 10.25 8.63 2.22
N LEU A 67 10.87 7.92 1.28
CA LEU A 67 11.16 6.48 1.38
C LEU A 67 12.68 6.25 1.33
N LEU A 68 13.33 6.32 2.49
CA LEU A 68 14.80 6.31 2.57
C LEU A 68 15.42 4.95 2.22
N ASP A 69 14.78 3.88 2.65
CA ASP A 69 15.21 2.50 2.38
C ASP A 69 14.13 1.79 1.58
N PHE A 70 14.15 2.02 0.27
CA PHE A 70 13.12 1.59 -0.66
C PHE A 70 13.60 0.46 -1.57
N GLU A 71 12.81 -0.60 -1.63
CA GLU A 71 12.95 -1.68 -2.61
C GLU A 71 11.58 -1.99 -3.21
N MET A 72 11.56 -2.40 -4.48
CA MET A 72 10.32 -2.81 -5.13
C MET A 72 10.54 -3.94 -6.14
N THR A 73 9.47 -4.65 -6.42
CA THR A 73 9.35 -5.56 -7.55
C THR A 73 7.99 -5.38 -8.21
N GLU A 74 7.82 -5.92 -9.40
CA GLU A 74 6.57 -5.85 -10.15
C GLU A 74 6.07 -7.24 -10.48
N ILE A 75 4.76 -7.44 -10.35
CA ILE A 75 4.07 -8.67 -10.71
C ILE A 75 3.02 -8.35 -11.75
N GLN A 76 3.02 -9.11 -12.85
CA GLN A 76 1.93 -9.04 -13.82
C GLN A 76 0.64 -9.58 -13.20
N SER A 77 -0.24 -8.67 -12.80
CA SER A 77 -1.51 -8.95 -12.12
C SER A 77 -2.36 -7.67 -12.07
N GLY A 78 -3.66 -7.81 -11.81
CA GLY A 78 -4.55 -6.71 -11.44
C GLY A 78 -4.40 -6.29 -9.97
N HIS A 79 -5.45 -5.66 -9.43
CA HIS A 79 -5.44 -5.15 -8.05
C HIS A 79 -5.26 -6.25 -7.00
N TRP A 80 -5.75 -7.46 -7.28
CA TRP A 80 -5.86 -8.54 -6.31
C TRP A 80 -4.71 -9.55 -6.42
N CYS A 81 -3.47 -9.07 -6.58
CA CYS A 81 -2.30 -9.92 -6.82
C CYS A 81 -2.05 -11.04 -5.80
N ALA A 82 -2.38 -10.82 -4.53
CA ALA A 82 -2.27 -11.86 -3.51
C ALA A 82 -3.23 -13.04 -3.76
N MET A 83 -4.30 -12.82 -4.52
CA MET A 83 -5.24 -13.86 -4.94
C MET A 83 -4.93 -14.39 -6.35
N GLU A 84 -4.52 -13.51 -7.27
CA GLU A 84 -4.21 -13.88 -8.66
C GLU A 84 -2.86 -14.60 -8.81
N GLN A 85 -1.85 -14.19 -8.04
CA GLN A 85 -0.46 -14.66 -8.11
C GLN A 85 0.12 -14.94 -6.70
N PRO A 86 -0.56 -15.75 -5.86
CA PRO A 86 -0.18 -15.95 -4.46
C PRO A 86 1.26 -16.43 -4.28
N GLY A 87 1.71 -17.35 -5.14
CA GLY A 87 3.08 -17.88 -5.11
C GLY A 87 4.14 -16.81 -5.36
N LYS A 88 3.93 -15.95 -6.37
CA LYS A 88 4.86 -14.85 -6.70
C LYS A 88 4.91 -13.81 -5.59
N VAL A 89 3.77 -13.48 -5.00
CA VAL A 89 3.71 -12.55 -3.85
C VAL A 89 4.45 -13.14 -2.65
N ALA A 90 4.22 -14.42 -2.32
CA ALA A 90 4.90 -15.08 -1.22
C ALA A 90 6.42 -15.17 -1.44
N GLU A 91 6.86 -15.49 -2.65
CA GLU A 91 8.26 -15.52 -3.03
C GLU A 91 8.91 -14.15 -2.91
N ALA A 92 8.27 -13.09 -3.44
CA ALA A 92 8.76 -11.72 -3.35
C ALA A 92 8.97 -11.27 -1.90
N ILE A 93 7.96 -11.50 -1.04
CA ILE A 93 8.06 -11.17 0.40
C ILE A 93 9.16 -12.00 1.06
N ARG A 94 9.19 -13.31 0.86
CA ARG A 94 10.19 -14.20 1.45
C ARG A 94 11.60 -13.83 1.02
N GLY A 95 11.81 -13.53 -0.27
CA GLY A 95 13.09 -13.12 -0.82
C GLY A 95 13.58 -11.82 -0.20
N TRP A 96 12.69 -10.82 -0.11
CA TRP A 96 13.00 -9.53 0.51
C TRP A 96 13.34 -9.67 2.00
N VAL A 97 12.52 -10.38 2.77
CA VAL A 97 12.73 -10.59 4.21
C VAL A 97 14.04 -11.34 4.46
N LYS A 98 14.31 -12.41 3.71
CA LYS A 98 15.56 -13.16 3.85
C LYS A 98 16.76 -12.29 3.57
N LYS A 99 16.81 -11.65 2.40
CA LYS A 99 17.92 -10.78 1.98
C LYS A 99 18.29 -9.72 3.03
N ARG A 100 17.31 -9.21 3.79
CA ARG A 100 17.51 -8.08 4.70
C ARG A 100 17.68 -8.45 6.16
N PHE A 101 17.14 -9.58 6.60
CA PHE A 101 17.03 -9.89 8.03
C PHE A 101 17.49 -11.30 8.42
N LEU A 102 17.87 -12.15 7.46
CA LEU A 102 18.30 -13.54 7.71
C LEU A 102 19.60 -13.85 6.95
#